data_AF-A0A9X3BH41-F1
#
_entry.id   AF-A0A9X3BH41-F1
#
_cell.length_a   1.000
_cell.length_b   1.000
_cell.length_c   1.000
_cell.angle_alpha   90.00
_cell.angle_beta   90.00
_cell.angle_gamma   90.00
#
_symmetry.space_group_name_H-M   'P 1'
#
loop_
_entity.id
_entity.type
_entity.pdbx_description
1 polymer ?
#
loop_
_entity_poly.entity_id
_entity_poly.type
_entity_poly.pdbx_seq_one_letter_code
_entity_poly.pdbx_strand_id
1 'polypeptide(L)'
;MACAIASSISSHHNVFQLPPFTFGCSHEHAAYPGTVSVSAATLAAILTDITASLTGHGIAGLIVVNAHGGNAVLTNVVQQANQPTAPVRVGLYPSREDWTEARTAANITTSSHDDMHAGELETSILLAACPDYLRDGWANSDHTATDRRYLTTLGIGAYTPSGVIGYPSRATETKGRAALDHLGRNANALIDLLTPPSRRPPKP
;
A
#
# COMPACT_ATOMS: atom_id res chain seq x y z
N MET A 1 6.64 -2.52 3.35
CA MET A 1 5.26 -3.06 3.33
C MET A 1 4.76 -3.43 1.93
N ALA A 2 4.66 -2.48 0.98
CA ALA A 2 4.12 -2.78 -0.36
C ALA A 2 4.78 -3.99 -1.05
N CYS A 3 6.11 -4.11 -0.97
CA CYS A 3 6.83 -5.28 -1.49
C CYS A 3 6.38 -6.60 -0.83
N ALA A 4 6.14 -6.62 0.48
CA ALA A 4 5.67 -7.81 1.19
C ALA A 4 4.25 -8.20 0.76
N ILE A 5 3.38 -7.20 0.54
CA ILE A 5 2.04 -7.42 -0.02
C ILE A 5 2.15 -7.99 -1.44
N ALA A 6 2.98 -7.40 -2.31
CA ALA A 6 3.19 -7.87 -3.67
C ALA A 6 3.74 -9.30 -3.73
N SER A 7 4.67 -9.66 -2.82
CA SER A 7 5.17 -11.03 -2.70
C SER A 7 4.11 -11.99 -2.18
N SER A 8 3.25 -11.57 -1.25
CA SER A 8 2.09 -12.36 -0.82
C SER A 8 1.13 -12.63 -1.98
N ILE A 9 0.75 -11.59 -2.73
CA ILE A 9 -0.09 -11.72 -3.94
C ILE A 9 0.53 -12.73 -4.92
N SER A 10 1.83 -12.60 -5.20
CA SER A 10 2.54 -13.49 -6.13
C SER A 10 2.65 -14.94 -5.64
N SER A 11 2.52 -15.18 -4.33
CA SER A 11 2.49 -16.53 -3.77
C SER A 11 1.12 -17.21 -3.90
N HIS A 12 0.04 -16.42 -4.01
CA HIS A 12 -1.33 -16.91 -4.16
C HIS A 12 -1.81 -16.93 -5.62
N HIS A 13 -1.24 -16.08 -6.47
CA HIS A 13 -1.73 -15.83 -7.83
C HIS A 13 -0.60 -15.90 -8.85
N ASN A 14 -0.93 -16.35 -10.07
CA ASN A 14 0.01 -16.36 -11.18
C ASN A 14 0.16 -14.95 -11.79
N VAL A 15 0.91 -14.08 -11.12
CA VAL A 15 1.21 -12.72 -11.54
C VAL A 15 2.72 -12.50 -11.66
N PHE A 16 3.12 -11.48 -12.43
CA PHE A 16 4.52 -11.08 -12.56
C PHE A 16 4.80 -9.85 -11.69
N GLN A 17 5.70 -9.98 -10.71
CA GLN A 17 6.11 -8.88 -9.84
C GLN A 17 7.22 -8.04 -10.49
N LEU A 18 6.94 -6.76 -10.75
CA LEU A 18 7.92 -5.79 -11.24
C LEU A 18 8.85 -5.31 -10.11
N PRO A 19 10.03 -4.74 -10.44
CA PRO A 19 10.85 -4.04 -9.47
C PRO A 19 10.06 -2.92 -8.78
N PRO A 20 10.23 -2.73 -7.45
CA PRO A 20 9.47 -1.72 -6.72
C PRO A 20 9.99 -0.32 -7.03
N PHE A 21 9.07 0.66 -7.09
CA PHE A 21 9.42 2.05 -6.97
C PHE A 21 9.50 2.42 -5.47
N THR A 22 10.68 2.85 -5.01
CA THR A 22 10.98 2.98 -3.58
C THR A 22 10.82 4.38 -3.00
N PHE A 23 10.45 5.37 -3.82
CA PHE A 23 10.17 6.74 -3.37
C PHE A 23 8.69 7.07 -3.58
N GLY A 24 8.17 8.07 -2.88
CA GLY A 24 6.77 8.46 -2.99
C GLY A 24 6.53 9.89 -2.55
N CYS A 25 5.25 10.26 -2.44
CA CYS A 25 4.83 11.52 -1.87
C CYS A 25 4.81 11.38 -0.35
N SER A 26 5.89 11.77 0.32
CA SER A 26 6.02 11.63 1.79
C SER A 26 6.30 12.98 2.47
N HIS A 27 5.75 14.07 1.91
CA HIS A 27 5.94 15.44 2.41
C HIS A 27 5.38 15.65 3.82
N GLU A 28 4.38 14.87 4.22
CA GLU A 28 3.87 14.82 5.59
C GLU A 28 4.94 14.37 6.61
N HIS A 29 6.00 13.69 6.15
CA HIS A 29 7.15 13.28 6.96
C HIS A 29 8.37 14.22 6.81
N ALA A 30 8.25 15.39 6.16
CA ALA A 30 9.40 16.26 5.85
C ALA A 30 10.17 16.76 7.08
N ALA A 31 9.58 16.72 8.28
CA ALA A 31 10.25 17.07 9.53
C ALA A 31 11.27 16.02 10.01
N TYR A 32 11.28 14.82 9.42
CA TYR A 32 12.11 13.69 9.88
C TYR A 32 13.32 13.49 8.96
N PRO A 33 14.56 13.57 9.50
CA PRO A 33 15.77 13.28 8.73
C PRO A 33 15.74 11.85 8.15
N GLY A 34 16.09 11.74 6.87
CA GLY A 34 16.08 10.48 6.11
C GLY A 34 14.86 10.27 5.22
N THR A 35 13.80 11.06 5.39
CA THR A 35 12.66 11.08 4.46
C THR A 35 13.08 11.68 3.12
N VAL A 36 12.90 10.92 2.04
CA VAL A 36 13.07 11.37 0.66
C VAL A 36 11.72 11.32 -0.03
N SER A 37 11.30 12.47 -0.58
CA SER A 37 9.99 12.63 -1.23
C SER A 37 10.13 13.07 -2.67
N VAL A 38 9.25 12.56 -3.53
CA VAL A 38 9.03 13.08 -4.89
C VAL A 38 7.72 13.84 -4.95
N SER A 39 7.61 14.78 -5.89
CA SER A 39 6.37 15.53 -6.10
C SER A 39 5.23 14.63 -6.57
N ALA A 40 3.99 15.05 -6.33
CA ALA A 40 2.80 14.38 -6.85
C ALA A 40 2.82 14.27 -8.39
N ALA A 41 3.30 15.31 -9.07
CA ALA A 41 3.44 15.30 -10.53
C ALA A 41 4.48 14.27 -10.99
N THR A 42 5.60 14.14 -10.27
CA THR A 42 6.63 13.14 -10.56
C THR A 42 6.09 11.72 -10.37
N LEU A 43 5.40 11.44 -9.26
CA LEU A 43 4.83 10.12 -9.03
C LEU A 43 3.77 9.75 -10.09
N ALA A 44 2.94 10.72 -10.49
CA ALA A 44 1.97 10.54 -11.56
C ALA A 44 2.64 10.25 -12.92
N ALA A 45 3.70 11.00 -13.26
CA ALA A 45 4.47 10.79 -14.48
C ALA A 45 5.10 9.39 -14.52
N ILE A 46 5.70 8.93 -13.41
CA ILE A 46 6.32 7.61 -13.32
C ILE A 46 5.29 6.50 -13.57
N LEU A 47 4.11 6.55 -12.92
CA LEU A 47 3.08 5.56 -13.16
C LEU A 47 2.55 5.59 -14.60
N THR A 48 2.44 6.80 -15.18
CA THR A 48 2.02 6.98 -16.57
C THR A 48 3.02 6.34 -17.53
N ASP A 49 4.32 6.60 -17.35
CA ASP A 49 5.40 6.07 -18.17
C ASP A 49 5.51 4.55 -18.05
N ILE A 50 5.38 3.99 -16.84
CA ILE A 50 5.37 2.54 -16.62
C ILE A 50 4.16 1.91 -17.33
N THR A 51 2.97 2.49 -17.17
CA THR A 51 1.75 1.96 -17.81
C THR A 51 1.84 2.03 -19.33
N ALA A 52 2.37 3.12 -19.88
CA ALA A 52 2.60 3.28 -21.31
C ALA A 52 3.66 2.30 -21.83
N SER A 53 4.76 2.10 -21.10
CA SER A 53 5.81 1.15 -21.50
C SER A 53 5.35 -0.30 -21.49
N LEU A 54 4.40 -0.65 -20.62
CA LEU A 54 3.80 -1.99 -20.58
C LEU A 54 2.66 -2.15 -21.61
N THR A 55 2.14 -1.03 -22.11
CA THR A 55 1.13 -1.05 -23.17
C THR A 55 1.74 -1.64 -24.44
N GLY A 56 1.14 -2.72 -24.95
CA GLY A 56 1.63 -3.45 -26.12
C GLY A 56 2.44 -4.71 -25.78
N HIS A 57 2.78 -4.96 -24.51
CA HIS A 57 3.41 -6.22 -24.08
C HIS A 57 2.41 -7.37 -23.89
N GLY A 58 1.13 -7.18 -24.26
CA GLY A 58 0.09 -8.20 -24.13
C GLY A 58 -0.34 -8.51 -22.69
N ILE A 59 -0.05 -7.61 -21.74
CA ILE A 59 -0.48 -7.78 -20.34
C ILE A 59 -2.00 -7.59 -20.21
N ALA A 60 -2.62 -8.35 -19.29
CA ALA A 60 -4.05 -8.24 -19.02
C ALA A 60 -4.40 -6.95 -18.25
N GLY A 61 -3.53 -6.55 -17.32
CA GLY A 61 -3.68 -5.35 -16.50
C GLY A 61 -2.47 -5.13 -15.60
N LEU A 62 -2.46 -4.01 -14.90
CA LEU A 62 -1.42 -3.62 -13.95
C LEU A 62 -2.02 -3.39 -12.57
N ILE A 63 -1.44 -3.98 -11.53
CA ILE A 63 -1.79 -3.68 -10.13
C ILE A 63 -0.69 -2.79 -9.54
N VAL A 64 -1.07 -1.60 -9.11
CA VAL A 64 -0.23 -0.69 -8.32
C VAL A 64 -0.44 -1.03 -6.85
N VAL A 65 0.56 -1.65 -6.25
CA VAL A 65 0.54 -1.97 -4.81
C VAL A 65 1.06 -0.77 -4.01
N ASN A 66 0.16 -0.05 -3.34
CA ASN A 66 0.46 1.10 -2.51
C ASN A 66 0.20 0.82 -1.02
N ALA A 67 1.21 1.07 -0.19
CA ALA A 67 1.13 0.94 1.26
C ALA A 67 1.57 2.23 1.98
N HIS A 68 1.47 3.38 1.31
CA HIS A 68 1.79 4.69 1.86
C HIS A 68 0.63 5.67 1.65
N GLY A 69 0.14 6.28 2.73
CA GLY A 69 -1.02 7.17 2.71
C GLY A 69 -0.80 8.45 1.90
N GLY A 70 0.42 9.02 1.94
CA GLY A 70 0.76 10.26 1.23
C GLY A 70 0.75 10.14 -0.29
N ASN A 71 0.74 8.93 -0.84
CA ASN A 71 0.61 8.67 -2.28
C ASN A 71 -0.83 8.89 -2.80
N ALA A 72 -1.60 9.81 -2.21
CA ALA A 72 -3.00 10.09 -2.54
C ALA A 72 -3.23 10.44 -4.02
N VAL A 73 -2.22 11.00 -4.71
CA VAL A 73 -2.27 11.27 -6.15
C VAL A 73 -2.55 10.01 -6.99
N LEU A 74 -2.13 8.83 -6.52
CA LEU A 74 -2.32 7.57 -7.24
C LEU A 74 -3.80 7.25 -7.49
N THR A 75 -4.71 7.64 -6.59
CA THR A 75 -6.15 7.42 -6.77
C THR A 75 -6.65 8.07 -8.06
N ASN A 76 -6.30 9.35 -8.27
CA ASN A 76 -6.72 10.09 -9.45
C ASN A 76 -6.01 9.58 -10.72
N VAL A 77 -4.72 9.27 -10.62
CA VAL A 77 -3.93 8.77 -11.76
C VAL A 77 -4.45 7.41 -12.22
N VAL A 78 -4.72 6.49 -11.29
CA VAL A 78 -5.28 5.17 -11.62
C VAL A 78 -6.68 5.33 -12.21
N GLN A 79 -7.54 6.20 -11.66
CA GLN A 79 -8.86 6.45 -12.26
C GLN A 79 -8.75 7.01 -13.68
N GLN A 80 -7.85 7.98 -13.90
CA GLN A 80 -7.60 8.55 -15.22
C GLN A 80 -7.04 7.52 -16.21
N ALA A 81 -6.20 6.59 -15.75
CA ALA A 81 -5.65 5.51 -16.57
C ALA A 81 -6.70 4.50 -17.06
N ASN A 82 -7.91 4.48 -16.48
CA ASN A 82 -8.99 3.55 -16.85
C ASN A 82 -10.13 4.21 -17.66
N GLN A 83 -9.87 5.32 -18.35
CA GLN A 83 -10.85 5.90 -19.29
C GLN A 83 -11.24 4.89 -20.38
N PRO A 84 -12.41 5.03 -21.05
CA PRO A 84 -12.94 4.01 -21.97
C PRO A 84 -12.01 3.58 -23.11
N THR A 85 -11.06 4.43 -23.51
CA THR A 85 -10.07 4.16 -24.56
C THR A 85 -8.73 3.63 -24.03
N ALA A 86 -8.64 3.35 -22.72
CA ALA A 86 -7.43 2.87 -22.09
C ALA A 86 -7.03 1.49 -22.65
N PRO A 87 -5.78 1.32 -23.10
CA PRO A 87 -5.32 0.07 -23.70
C PRO A 87 -5.05 -1.03 -22.65
N VAL A 88 -4.84 -0.64 -21.40
CA VAL A 88 -4.59 -1.54 -20.27
C VAL A 88 -5.36 -1.03 -19.05
N ARG A 89 -5.95 -1.95 -18.29
CA ARG A 89 -6.60 -1.59 -17.01
C ARG A 89 -5.56 -1.50 -15.91
N VAL A 90 -5.72 -0.52 -15.02
CA VAL A 90 -4.82 -0.31 -13.87
C VAL A 90 -5.63 -0.38 -12.58
N GLY A 91 -5.20 -1.16 -11.61
CA GLY A 91 -5.82 -1.26 -10.29
C GLY A 91 -4.92 -0.63 -9.22
N LEU A 92 -5.52 0.00 -8.21
CA LEU A 92 -4.82 0.44 -7.00
C LEU A 92 -5.17 -0.50 -5.85
N TYR A 93 -4.16 -1.06 -5.19
CA TYR A 93 -4.33 -2.05 -4.13
C TYR A 93 -3.35 -1.82 -2.98
N PRO A 94 -3.70 -2.08 -1.70
CA PRO A 94 -5.04 -2.36 -1.19
C PRO A 94 -5.93 -1.11 -1.15
N SER A 95 -7.24 -1.30 -1.25
CA SER A 95 -8.25 -0.27 -0.96
C SER A 95 -8.43 -0.03 0.55
N ARG A 96 -9.28 0.93 0.93
CA ARG A 96 -9.60 1.17 2.34
C ARG A 96 -10.33 -0.04 2.95
N GLU A 97 -11.19 -0.66 2.17
CA GLU A 97 -11.96 -1.84 2.54
C GLU A 97 -11.02 -3.04 2.72
N ASP A 98 -10.09 -3.27 1.78
CA ASP A 98 -9.07 -4.33 1.90
C ASP A 98 -8.23 -4.18 3.19
N TRP A 99 -7.83 -2.95 3.53
CA TRP A 99 -7.11 -2.69 4.78
C TRP A 99 -7.97 -2.96 6.02
N THR A 100 -9.27 -2.69 5.96
CA THR A 100 -10.21 -2.94 7.07
C THR A 100 -10.42 -4.45 7.27
N GLU A 101 -10.58 -5.20 6.18
CA GLU A 101 -10.72 -6.64 6.20
C GLU A 101 -9.42 -7.32 6.66
N ALA A 102 -8.26 -6.86 6.20
CA ALA A 102 -6.96 -7.36 6.64
C ALA A 102 -6.72 -7.11 8.14
N ARG A 103 -7.09 -5.93 8.66
CA ARG A 103 -7.06 -5.64 10.11
C ARG A 103 -7.93 -6.62 10.89
N THR A 104 -9.14 -6.88 10.40
CA THR A 104 -10.08 -7.83 11.01
C THR A 104 -9.52 -9.25 11.01
N ALA A 105 -9.03 -9.74 9.87
CA ALA A 105 -8.42 -11.06 9.74
C ALA A 105 -7.19 -11.24 10.64
N ALA A 106 -6.44 -10.16 10.86
CA ALA A 106 -5.27 -10.15 11.72
C ALA A 106 -5.58 -9.90 13.21
N ASN A 107 -6.85 -9.77 13.62
CA ASN A 107 -7.23 -9.40 14.99
C ASN A 107 -6.55 -8.10 15.48
N ILE A 108 -6.41 -7.12 14.59
CA ILE A 108 -5.93 -5.78 14.93
C ILE A 108 -7.06 -5.05 15.65
N THR A 109 -6.80 -4.62 16.88
CA THR A 109 -7.84 -4.05 17.75
C THR A 109 -7.95 -2.53 17.63
N THR A 110 -6.89 -1.88 17.17
CA THR A 110 -6.85 -0.43 16.98
C THR A 110 -7.52 -0.01 15.68
N SER A 111 -8.23 1.11 15.71
CA SER A 111 -8.83 1.68 14.50
C SER A 111 -7.74 2.18 13.54
N SER A 112 -8.04 2.26 12.24
CA SER A 112 -7.11 2.85 11.26
C SER A 112 -6.80 4.33 11.54
N HIS A 113 -7.68 5.02 12.25
CA HIS A 113 -7.47 6.38 12.68
C HIS A 113 -6.51 6.48 13.86
N ASP A 114 -6.64 5.60 14.86
CA ASP A 114 -5.77 5.65 16.05
C ASP A 114 -4.40 5.01 15.76
N ASP A 115 -4.34 4.16 14.73
CA ASP A 115 -3.18 3.39 14.29
C ASP A 115 -2.73 3.80 12.88
N MET A 116 -2.45 5.09 12.75
CA MET A 116 -2.27 5.77 11.46
C MET A 116 -0.89 5.53 10.84
N HIS A 117 0.18 5.54 11.64
CA HIS A 117 1.55 5.40 11.14
C HIS A 117 2.51 4.81 12.18
N ALA A 118 3.38 3.89 11.72
CA ALA A 118 4.27 3.07 12.53
C ALA A 118 3.55 2.36 13.69
N GLY A 119 2.28 2.01 13.44
CA GLY A 119 1.36 1.46 14.43
C GLY A 119 1.39 -0.07 14.55
N GLU A 120 0.39 -0.61 15.22
CA GLU A 120 0.13 -2.05 15.42
C GLU A 120 0.19 -2.81 14.09
N LEU A 121 -0.54 -2.37 13.06
CA LEU A 121 -0.59 -3.08 11.78
C LEU A 121 0.74 -3.03 11.00
N GLU A 122 1.30 -1.83 10.82
CA GLU A 122 2.53 -1.65 10.02
C GLU A 122 3.70 -2.39 10.66
N THR A 123 3.86 -2.24 11.97
CA THR A 123 4.90 -2.93 12.75
C THR A 123 4.70 -4.44 12.73
N SER A 124 3.46 -4.94 12.79
CA SER A 124 3.17 -6.37 12.67
C SER A 124 3.61 -6.93 11.31
N ILE A 125 3.32 -6.20 10.22
CA ILE A 125 3.76 -6.58 8.87
C ILE A 125 5.29 -6.58 8.77
N LEU A 126 5.98 -5.59 9.36
CA LEU A 126 7.44 -5.57 9.37
C LEU A 126 8.03 -6.74 10.16
N LEU A 127 7.47 -7.09 11.33
CA LEU A 127 7.88 -8.27 12.10
C LEU A 127 7.78 -9.57 11.26
N ALA A 128 6.73 -9.70 10.46
CA ALA A 128 6.50 -10.89 9.63
C ALA A 128 7.40 -10.97 8.39
N ALA A 129 7.72 -9.84 7.76
CA ALA A 129 8.37 -9.80 6.45
C ALA A 129 9.85 -9.40 6.49
N CYS A 130 10.23 -8.53 7.42
CA CYS A 130 11.56 -7.94 7.48
C CYS A 130 11.90 -7.48 8.92
N PRO A 131 11.96 -8.43 9.89
CA PRO A 131 12.14 -8.11 11.31
C PRO A 131 13.42 -7.34 11.60
N ASP A 132 14.47 -7.55 10.80
CA ASP A 132 15.78 -6.89 10.94
C ASP A 132 15.73 -5.36 10.72
N TYR A 133 14.63 -4.83 10.21
CA TYR A 133 14.42 -3.39 10.03
C TYR A 133 13.85 -2.71 11.27
N LEU A 134 13.36 -3.47 12.26
CA LEU A 134 12.91 -2.89 13.53
C LEU A 134 14.13 -2.59 14.41
N ARG A 135 14.18 -1.36 14.93
CA ARG A 135 15.22 -0.92 15.87
C ARG A 135 14.75 -1.08 17.31
N ASP A 136 15.69 -1.28 18.23
CA ASP A 136 15.41 -1.34 19.66
C ASP A 136 14.52 -0.19 20.13
N GLY A 137 13.62 -0.48 21.08
CA GLY A 137 12.70 0.49 21.65
C GLY A 137 11.39 0.69 20.88
N TRP A 138 11.21 0.09 19.69
CA TRP A 138 9.97 0.18 18.92
C TRP A 138 8.72 -0.20 19.74
N ALA A 139 8.82 -1.23 20.57
CA ALA A 139 7.71 -1.72 21.39
C ALA A 139 7.26 -0.73 22.48
N ASN A 140 8.05 0.31 22.77
CA ASN A 140 7.73 1.35 23.75
C ASN A 140 7.39 2.70 23.10
N SER A 141 7.17 2.71 21.78
CA SER A 141 7.04 3.95 20.98
C SER A 141 5.59 4.36 20.71
N ASP A 142 4.63 3.82 21.47
CA ASP A 142 3.22 4.18 21.35
C ASP A 142 3.02 5.69 21.49
N HIS A 143 2.20 6.25 20.60
CA HIS A 143 1.89 7.68 20.64
C HIS A 143 0.51 7.93 20.06
N THR A 144 -0.27 8.77 20.74
CA THR A 144 -1.62 9.12 20.30
C THR A 144 -1.71 10.59 19.95
N ALA A 145 -2.42 10.90 18.87
CA ALA A 145 -2.71 12.25 18.46
C ALA A 145 -4.07 12.25 17.77
N THR A 146 -5.18 12.24 18.53
CA THR A 146 -6.51 11.96 17.96
C THR A 146 -7.09 13.10 17.14
N ASP A 147 -6.75 14.37 17.44
CA ASP A 147 -7.13 15.50 16.59
C ASP A 147 -6.00 15.87 15.63
N ARG A 148 -6.19 15.56 14.35
CA ARG A 148 -5.22 15.84 13.27
C ARG A 148 -5.86 16.54 12.09
N ARG A 149 -6.85 17.40 12.33
CA ARG A 149 -7.61 18.08 11.27
C ARG A 149 -6.76 18.94 10.32
N TYR A 150 -5.53 19.26 10.69
CA TYR A 150 -4.58 20.05 9.89
C TYR A 150 -3.37 19.24 9.39
N LEU A 151 -3.43 17.89 9.44
CA LEU A 151 -2.34 17.00 9.04
C LEU A 151 -1.77 17.31 7.65
N THR A 152 -2.66 17.53 6.68
CA THR A 152 -2.28 17.86 5.30
C THR A 152 -1.44 19.13 5.19
N THR A 153 -1.60 20.07 6.11
CA THR A 153 -0.91 21.36 6.10
C THR A 153 0.33 21.36 6.98
N LEU A 154 0.24 20.77 8.17
CA LEU A 154 1.29 20.84 9.19
C LEU A 154 2.26 19.65 9.14
N GLY A 155 1.88 18.56 8.46
CA GLY A 155 2.60 17.31 8.48
C GLY A 155 2.53 16.60 9.83
N ILE A 156 3.16 15.42 9.91
CA ILE A 156 3.15 14.55 11.10
C ILE A 156 3.97 15.15 12.24
N GLY A 157 5.00 15.95 11.93
CA GLY A 157 5.86 16.61 12.93
C GLY A 157 5.13 17.54 13.90
N ALA A 158 3.94 18.04 13.54
CA ALA A 158 3.12 18.84 14.44
C ALA A 158 2.37 18.01 15.50
N TYR A 159 2.32 16.68 15.34
CA TYR A 159 1.50 15.77 16.16
C TYR A 159 2.31 14.78 16.97
N THR A 160 3.57 14.54 16.60
CA THR A 160 4.46 13.59 17.27
C THR A 160 5.91 13.98 17.01
N PRO A 161 6.82 13.83 17.99
CA PRO A 161 8.25 14.03 17.77
C PRO A 161 8.94 12.82 17.14
N SER A 162 8.35 11.62 17.22
CA SER A 162 8.97 10.37 16.76
C SER A 162 8.52 9.94 15.36
N GLY A 163 7.45 10.54 14.84
CA GLY A 163 6.76 10.08 13.65
C GLY A 163 5.66 9.06 13.93
N VAL A 164 5.72 8.35 15.07
CA VAL A 164 4.72 7.33 15.42
C VAL A 164 3.39 7.98 15.80
N ILE A 165 2.30 7.45 15.23
CA ILE A 165 0.91 7.72 15.62
C ILE A 165 0.18 6.38 15.56
N GLY A 166 0.15 5.67 16.69
CA GLY A 166 -0.33 4.30 16.77
C GLY A 166 0.23 3.54 17.96
N TYR A 167 0.03 2.22 17.92
CA TYR A 167 0.39 1.33 19.02
C TYR A 167 1.33 0.19 18.55
N PRO A 168 2.57 0.50 18.13
CA PRO A 168 3.55 -0.53 17.82
C PRO A 168 3.69 -1.55 18.94
N SER A 169 3.54 -1.19 20.22
CA SER A 169 3.60 -2.13 21.36
C SER A 169 2.67 -3.35 21.25
N ARG A 170 1.59 -3.24 20.48
CA ARG A 170 0.58 -4.29 20.28
C ARG A 170 0.88 -5.19 19.09
N ALA A 171 1.93 -4.89 18.32
CA ALA A 171 2.28 -5.60 17.12
C ALA A 171 2.82 -7.00 17.41
N THR A 172 2.49 -7.95 16.55
CA THR A 172 3.07 -9.29 16.60
C THR A 172 3.32 -9.82 15.19
N GLU A 173 4.30 -10.71 15.05
CA GLU A 173 4.57 -11.40 13.79
C GLU A 173 3.34 -12.14 13.25
N THR A 174 2.59 -12.82 14.14
CA THR A 174 1.37 -13.56 13.77
C THR A 174 0.32 -12.65 13.14
N LYS A 175 0.10 -11.45 13.69
CA LYS A 175 -0.81 -10.45 13.12
C LYS A 175 -0.35 -10.02 11.73
N GLY A 176 0.97 -9.82 11.55
CA GLY A 176 1.56 -9.46 10.27
C GLY A 176 1.35 -10.53 9.20
N ARG A 177 1.61 -11.80 9.55
CA ARG A 177 1.39 -12.95 8.66
C ARG A 177 -0.08 -13.06 8.25
N ALA A 178 -1.01 -12.91 9.20
CA ALA A 178 -2.44 -12.96 8.92
C ALA A 178 -2.90 -11.81 8.00
N ALA A 179 -2.40 -10.59 8.23
CA ALA A 179 -2.72 -9.44 7.37
C ALA A 179 -2.17 -9.65 5.94
N LEU A 180 -0.92 -10.09 5.82
CA LEU A 180 -0.29 -10.33 4.51
C LEU A 180 -0.98 -11.47 3.74
N ASP A 181 -1.32 -12.58 4.38
CA ASP A 181 -2.05 -13.69 3.77
C ASP A 181 -3.44 -13.24 3.28
N HIS A 182 -4.17 -12.49 4.11
CA HIS A 182 -5.47 -11.96 3.72
C HIS A 182 -5.35 -11.04 2.49
N LEU A 183 -4.44 -10.06 2.51
CA LEU A 183 -4.22 -9.15 1.39
C LEU A 183 -3.76 -9.90 0.12
N GLY A 184 -2.89 -10.89 0.28
CA GLY A 184 -2.42 -11.72 -0.83
C GLY A 184 -3.57 -12.47 -1.51
N ARG A 185 -4.43 -13.12 -0.73
CA ARG A 185 -5.59 -13.86 -1.26
C ARG A 185 -6.65 -12.94 -1.86
N ASN A 186 -7.01 -11.84 -1.19
CA ASN A 186 -8.11 -10.97 -1.62
C ASN A 186 -7.80 -10.16 -2.89
N ALA A 187 -6.54 -10.02 -3.29
CA ALA A 187 -6.18 -9.43 -4.57
C ALA A 187 -6.84 -10.12 -5.79
N ASN A 188 -7.34 -11.36 -5.65
CA ASN A 188 -8.07 -12.07 -6.70
C ASN A 188 -9.21 -11.25 -7.30
N ALA A 189 -9.99 -10.57 -6.46
CA ALA A 189 -11.14 -9.80 -6.94
C ALA A 189 -10.72 -8.67 -7.90
N LEU A 190 -9.60 -8.00 -7.60
CA LEU A 190 -9.03 -6.99 -8.48
C LEU A 190 -8.41 -7.63 -9.73
N ILE A 191 -7.69 -8.75 -9.58
CA ILE A 191 -7.11 -9.50 -10.71
C ILE A 191 -8.20 -9.90 -11.72
N ASP A 192 -9.35 -10.38 -11.26
CA ASP A 192 -10.50 -10.75 -12.10
C ASP A 192 -11.10 -9.53 -12.82
N LEU A 193 -11.13 -8.36 -12.18
CA LEU A 193 -11.59 -7.11 -12.82
C LEU A 193 -10.61 -6.61 -13.88
N LEU A 194 -9.31 -6.83 -13.68
CA LEU A 194 -8.26 -6.42 -14.62
C LEU A 194 -8.11 -7.41 -15.77
N THR A 195 -8.42 -8.69 -15.55
CA THR A 195 -8.27 -9.74 -16.55
C THR A 195 -9.60 -9.96 -17.27
N PRO A 196 -9.79 -9.49 -18.51
CA PRO A 196 -11.03 -9.77 -19.23
C PRO A 196 -11.22 -11.30 -19.34
N PRO A 197 -12.46 -11.80 -19.24
CA PRO A 197 -12.72 -13.22 -19.40
C PRO A 197 -12.16 -13.67 -20.75
N SER A 198 -11.36 -14.74 -20.75
CA SER A 198 -10.75 -15.29 -21.96
C SER A 198 -11.80 -15.36 -23.05
N ARG A 199 -11.55 -14.74 -24.22
CA ARG A 199 -12.35 -15.06 -25.42
C ARG A 199 -12.19 -16.55 -25.66
N ARG A 200 -13.17 -17.35 -25.23
CA ARG A 200 -13.27 -18.75 -25.67
C ARG A 200 -13.29 -18.69 -27.20
N PRO A 201 -12.44 -19.45 -27.91
CA PRO A 201 -12.62 -19.60 -29.33
C PRO A 201 -14.05 -20.11 -29.58
N PRO A 202 -14.73 -19.67 -30.65
CA PRO A 202 -16.03 -20.22 -31.00
C PRO A 202 -15.91 -21.73 -31.05
N LYS A 203 -16.84 -22.44 -30.40
CA LYS A 203 -16.93 -23.90 -30.55
C LYS A 203 -17.09 -24.20 -32.05
N PRO A 204 -16.39 -25.23 -32.57
CA PRO A 204 -16.53 -25.65 -33.95
C PRO A 204 -17.97 -26.04 -34.29
#